data_AF-A0A6N9QFW6-F1
#
_entry.id   AF-A0A6N9QFW6-F1
#
_cell.length_a   1.000
_cell.length_b   1.000
_cell.length_c   1.000
_cell.angle_alpha   90.00
_cell.angle_beta   90.00
_cell.angle_gamma   90.00
#
_symmetry.space_group_name_H-M   'P 1'
#
loop_
_entity.id
_entity.type
_entity.pdbx_description
1 polymer ?
#
loop_
_entity_poly.entity_id
_entity_poly.type
_entity_poly.pdbx_seq_one_letter_code
_entity_poly.pdbx_strand_id
1 'polypeptide(L)'
;MSLMEQFANPETMHSLSMGEKLAGAGITTLMGMGITFVVLILLWACIAIMTKFTYRPNKETKAPSAAAAPVPTPVPTAAPAAPAVTAPANADDSLIAVISAAIAAYESERRGGNGNLIVRKISRVSGETTAWSNAGRIDCINSRKR
;
A
#
# COMPACT_ATOMS: atom_id res chain seq x y z
N MET A 1 15.57 24.96 -27.12
CA MET A 1 14.24 24.94 -26.51
C MET A 1 14.17 23.71 -25.63
N SER A 2 13.97 23.88 -24.33
CA SER A 2 14.11 22.79 -23.36
C SER A 2 12.89 21.87 -23.43
N LEU A 3 13.10 20.56 -23.34
CA LEU A 3 12.02 19.54 -23.25
C LEU A 3 10.97 19.89 -22.18
N MET A 4 11.38 20.65 -21.15
CA MET A 4 10.53 21.08 -20.05
C MET A 4 9.46 22.11 -20.47
N GLU A 5 9.74 22.95 -21.48
CA GLU A 5 8.72 23.84 -22.08
C GLU A 5 7.80 23.08 -23.05
N GLN A 6 8.28 22.00 -23.67
CA GLN A 6 7.52 21.20 -24.63
C GLN A 6 6.50 20.28 -23.94
N PHE A 7 6.74 19.88 -22.69
CA PHE A 7 5.79 19.15 -21.84
C PHE A 7 4.85 20.07 -21.02
N ALA A 8 5.13 21.37 -20.94
CA ALA A 8 4.30 22.36 -20.24
C ALA A 8 3.12 22.89 -21.10
N ASN A 9 3.13 22.62 -22.41
CA ASN A 9 2.06 22.99 -23.32
C ASN A 9 1.07 21.81 -23.48
N PRO A 10 -0.21 21.96 -23.11
CA PRO A 10 -1.19 20.86 -23.13
C PRO A 10 -1.58 20.38 -24.55
N GLU A 11 -1.28 21.17 -25.58
CA GLU A 11 -1.54 20.86 -27.00
C GLU A 11 -0.53 19.84 -27.58
N THR A 12 0.72 19.82 -27.11
CA THR A 12 1.75 18.85 -27.56
C THR A 12 1.62 17.48 -26.91
N MET A 13 0.91 17.38 -25.78
CA MET A 13 0.59 16.10 -25.15
C MET A 13 -0.43 15.27 -25.94
N HIS A 14 -1.26 15.92 -26.77
CA HIS A 14 -2.21 15.27 -27.67
C HIS A 14 -1.63 14.99 -29.06
N SER A 15 -0.57 15.70 -29.48
CA SER A 15 0.06 15.52 -30.78
C SER A 15 1.18 14.47 -30.83
N LEU A 16 1.60 13.93 -29.67
CA LEU A 16 2.59 12.85 -29.60
C LEU A 16 1.87 11.49 -29.57
N SER A 17 2.19 10.66 -30.55
CA SER A 17 1.57 9.34 -30.75
C SER A 17 1.74 8.46 -29.51
N MET A 18 0.76 7.60 -29.22
CA MET A 18 0.88 6.58 -28.16
C MET A 18 2.19 5.79 -28.26
N GLY A 19 2.74 5.63 -29.47
CA GLY A 19 4.03 4.98 -29.71
C GLY A 19 5.22 5.73 -29.10
N GLU A 20 5.25 7.06 -29.14
CA GLU A 20 6.35 7.86 -28.57
C GLU A 20 6.29 7.86 -27.04
N LYS A 21 5.08 7.88 -26.47
CA LYS A 21 4.85 7.73 -25.04
C LYS A 21 5.25 6.34 -24.54
N LEU A 22 4.93 5.30 -25.32
CA LEU A 22 5.31 3.92 -25.03
C LEU A 22 6.82 3.71 -25.15
N ALA A 23 7.47 4.32 -26.15
CA ALA A 23 8.92 4.29 -26.30
C ALA A 23 9.62 4.99 -25.13
N GLY A 24 9.14 6.17 -24.73
CA GLY A 24 9.64 6.90 -23.56
C GLY A 24 9.51 6.09 -22.28
N ALA A 25 8.33 5.51 -22.01
CA ALA A 25 8.09 4.65 -20.85
C ALA A 25 8.91 3.33 -20.89
N GLY A 26 9.13 2.78 -22.08
CA GLY A 26 9.97 1.60 -22.28
C GLY A 26 11.42 1.87 -21.89
N ILE A 27 11.97 3.03 -22.29
CA ILE A 27 13.35 3.43 -21.95
C ILE A 27 13.51 3.61 -20.43
N THR A 28 12.56 4.25 -19.75
CA THR A 28 12.66 4.43 -18.29
C THR A 28 12.55 3.10 -17.54
N THR A 29 11.71 2.18 -18.01
CA THR A 29 11.57 0.84 -17.42
C THR A 29 12.84 0.02 -17.65
N LEU A 30 13.43 0.07 -18.85
CA LEU A 30 14.66 -0.64 -19.15
C LEU A 30 15.84 -0.07 -18.34
N MET A 31 15.90 1.25 -18.15
CA MET A 31 16.90 1.88 -17.29
C MET A 31 16.71 1.47 -15.81
N GLY A 32 15.46 1.43 -15.33
CA GLY A 32 15.10 0.98 -13.98
C GLY A 32 15.35 -0.52 -13.74
N MET A 33 15.06 -1.36 -14.72
CA MET A 33 15.31 -2.80 -14.68
C MET A 33 16.80 -3.12 -14.83
N GLY A 34 17.53 -2.33 -15.62
CA GLY A 34 18.97 -2.43 -15.78
C GLY A 34 19.71 -2.09 -14.49
N ILE A 35 19.35 -0.97 -13.82
CA ILE A 35 20.01 -0.58 -12.57
C ILE A 35 19.78 -1.61 -11.46
N THR A 36 18.58 -2.18 -11.34
CA THR A 36 18.33 -3.24 -10.36
C THR A 36 19.13 -4.50 -10.65
N PHE A 37 19.26 -4.89 -11.94
CA PHE A 37 20.10 -6.02 -12.34
C PHE A 37 21.58 -5.82 -12.01
N VAL A 38 22.12 -4.61 -12.26
CA VAL A 38 23.49 -4.25 -11.89
C VAL A 38 23.69 -4.30 -10.37
N VAL A 39 22.74 -3.79 -9.59
CA VAL A 39 22.78 -3.84 -8.13
C VAL A 39 22.82 -5.29 -7.63
N LEU A 40 21.98 -6.18 -8.18
CA LEU A 40 22.00 -7.61 -7.80
C LEU A 40 23.34 -8.29 -8.10
N ILE A 41 23.94 -8.01 -9.27
CA ILE A 41 25.28 -8.52 -9.63
C ILE A 41 26.33 -7.99 -8.64
N LEU A 42 26.24 -6.71 -8.27
CA LEU A 42 27.18 -6.08 -7.35
C LEU A 42 27.05 -6.68 -5.94
N LEU A 43 25.83 -6.94 -5.46
CA LEU A 43 25.61 -7.64 -4.19
C LEU A 43 26.17 -9.06 -4.22
N TRP A 44 25.91 -9.82 -5.30
CA TRP A 44 26.48 -11.15 -5.47
C TRP A 44 28.02 -11.11 -5.50
N ALA A 45 28.60 -10.18 -6.25
CA ALA A 45 30.05 -9.99 -6.33
C ALA A 45 30.64 -9.56 -4.98
N CYS A 46 29.97 -8.68 -4.23
CA CYS A 46 30.41 -8.24 -2.90
C CYS A 46 30.44 -9.43 -1.91
N ILE A 47 29.41 -10.27 -1.91
CA ILE A 47 29.38 -11.49 -1.09
C ILE A 47 30.46 -12.48 -1.56
N ALA A 48 30.66 -12.65 -2.86
CA ALA A 48 31.72 -13.52 -3.41
C ALA A 48 33.12 -13.01 -3.06
N ILE A 49 33.34 -11.70 -3.05
CA ILE A 49 34.60 -11.06 -2.65
C ILE A 49 34.79 -11.24 -1.14
N MET A 50 33.79 -10.91 -0.31
CA MET A 50 33.89 -11.09 1.14
C MET A 50 34.11 -12.54 1.52
N THR A 51 33.43 -13.49 0.89
CA THR A 51 33.70 -14.92 1.10
C THR A 51 35.09 -15.28 0.62
N LYS A 52 35.51 -14.92 -0.60
CA LYS A 52 36.86 -15.20 -1.11
C LYS A 52 37.98 -14.58 -0.27
N PHE A 53 37.77 -13.39 0.31
CA PHE A 53 38.73 -12.74 1.22
C PHE A 53 38.68 -13.33 2.65
N THR A 54 37.50 -13.73 3.14
CA THR A 54 37.31 -14.40 4.45
C THR A 54 37.74 -15.86 4.43
N TYR A 55 37.73 -16.52 3.27
CA TYR A 55 38.31 -17.85 3.04
C TYR A 55 39.84 -17.83 2.90
N ARG A 56 40.52 -16.75 3.28
CA ARG A 56 41.93 -16.81 3.71
C ARG A 56 41.90 -17.35 5.15
N PRO A 57 42.51 -18.50 5.42
CA PRO A 57 42.03 -19.49 6.38
C PRO A 57 42.00 -18.95 7.80
N ASN A 58 40.82 -18.72 8.34
CA ASN A 58 40.59 -18.98 9.74
C ASN A 58 39.45 -19.99 9.87
N LYS A 59 39.77 -21.06 10.59
CA LYS A 59 38.95 -22.25 10.74
C LYS A 59 37.66 -21.92 11.52
N GLU A 60 36.63 -22.69 11.22
CA GLU A 60 35.39 -22.87 12.01
C GLU A 60 34.43 -21.66 11.93
N THR A 61 33.16 -21.79 11.54
CA THR A 61 32.23 -22.85 11.96
C THR A 61 31.04 -22.91 10.98
N LYS A 62 30.74 -24.13 10.52
CA LYS A 62 29.45 -24.69 10.08
C LYS A 62 28.46 -23.78 9.33
N ALA A 63 28.42 -24.00 8.01
CA ALA A 63 27.15 -24.15 7.30
C ALA A 63 26.42 -25.45 7.75
N PRO A 64 25.09 -25.47 7.64
CA PRO A 64 24.44 -26.53 6.87
C PRO A 64 23.68 -25.86 5.72
N SER A 65 24.25 -25.84 4.52
CA SER A 65 24.00 -26.83 3.47
C SER A 65 22.58 -27.37 3.47
N ALA A 66 21.84 -26.97 2.43
CA ALA A 66 20.64 -27.63 1.95
C ALA A 66 20.84 -29.15 1.92
N ALA A 67 19.89 -29.86 2.54
CA ALA A 67 19.73 -31.29 2.44
C ALA A 67 18.36 -31.58 1.84
N ALA A 68 18.37 -32.58 0.97
CA ALA A 68 17.34 -32.95 0.03
C ALA A 68 15.97 -33.29 0.64
N ALA A 69 14.95 -33.16 -0.21
CA ALA A 69 13.57 -33.54 0.02
C ALA A 69 13.40 -34.98 0.54
N PRO A 70 12.53 -35.21 1.55
CA PRO A 70 11.97 -36.52 1.81
C PRO A 70 10.66 -36.70 1.01
N VAL A 71 10.60 -37.83 0.31
CA VAL A 71 9.45 -38.37 -0.40
C VAL A 71 8.27 -38.58 0.58
N PRO A 72 7.02 -38.19 0.24
CA PRO A 72 5.88 -38.38 1.13
C PRO A 72 5.32 -39.80 1.05
N THR A 73 5.37 -40.53 2.16
CA THR A 73 4.65 -41.81 2.38
C THR A 73 3.23 -41.50 2.89
N PRO A 74 2.16 -42.13 2.37
CA PRO A 74 0.78 -41.75 2.70
C PRO A 74 0.24 -42.52 3.91
N VAL A 75 -0.32 -41.82 4.90
CA VAL A 75 -1.20 -42.40 5.94
C VAL A 75 -2.17 -41.31 6.44
N PRO A 76 -3.31 -41.68 7.06
CA PRO A 76 -4.63 -41.79 6.45
C PRO A 76 -5.53 -40.56 6.71
N THR A 77 -6.48 -40.35 5.79
CA THR A 77 -7.55 -39.34 5.82
C THR A 77 -8.30 -39.30 7.15
N ALA A 78 -8.16 -38.20 7.88
CA ALA A 78 -9.12 -37.76 8.89
C ALA A 78 -10.12 -36.78 8.25
N ALA A 79 -11.40 -36.96 8.56
CA ALA A 79 -12.54 -36.24 7.99
C ALA A 79 -12.46 -34.72 8.21
N PRO A 80 -12.96 -33.87 7.27
CA PRO A 80 -12.93 -32.42 7.43
C PRO A 80 -13.87 -31.94 8.54
N ALA A 81 -13.31 -31.38 9.61
CA ALA A 81 -14.04 -30.50 10.51
C ALA A 81 -14.19 -29.12 9.83
N ALA A 82 -15.38 -28.53 9.95
CA ALA A 82 -15.73 -27.23 9.38
C ALA A 82 -14.71 -26.14 9.78
N PRO A 83 -14.34 -25.20 8.89
CA PRO A 83 -13.36 -24.18 9.19
C PRO A 83 -13.93 -23.19 10.21
N ALA A 84 -13.51 -23.33 11.48
CA ALA A 84 -13.52 -22.24 12.42
C ALA A 84 -12.54 -21.18 11.91
N VAL A 85 -12.98 -19.93 11.83
CA VAL A 85 -12.15 -18.78 11.48
C VAL A 85 -11.14 -18.59 12.61
N THR A 86 -10.00 -19.27 12.53
CA THR A 86 -8.83 -18.97 13.35
C THR A 86 -8.31 -17.61 12.90
N ALA A 87 -8.56 -16.58 13.72
CA ALA A 87 -7.74 -15.38 13.68
C ALA A 87 -6.26 -15.81 13.79
N PRO A 88 -5.35 -15.25 12.98
CA PRO A 88 -3.96 -15.65 13.07
C PRO A 88 -3.46 -15.30 14.47
N ALA A 89 -3.02 -16.29 15.24
CA ALA A 89 -2.48 -16.11 16.59
C ALA A 89 -1.18 -15.28 16.63
N ASN A 90 -0.72 -14.78 15.47
CA ASN A 90 0.44 -13.92 15.29
C ASN A 90 0.12 -12.69 14.42
N ALA A 91 -1.15 -12.28 14.35
CA ALA A 91 -1.48 -11.00 13.73
C ALA A 91 -1.30 -9.90 14.79
N ASP A 92 -0.25 -9.11 14.66
CA ASP A 92 -0.07 -7.94 15.51
C ASP A 92 -1.27 -7.01 15.30
N ASP A 93 -2.07 -6.79 16.33
CA ASP A 93 -3.23 -5.89 16.27
C ASP A 93 -2.85 -4.48 15.81
N SER A 94 -1.61 -4.07 16.08
CA SER A 94 -1.03 -2.81 15.58
C SER A 94 -0.88 -2.81 14.05
N LEU A 95 -0.45 -3.91 13.44
CA LEU A 95 -0.37 -4.04 11.98
C LEU A 95 -1.78 -4.06 11.36
N ILE A 96 -2.71 -4.78 11.97
CA ILE A 96 -4.11 -4.81 11.51
C ILE A 96 -4.72 -3.40 11.59
N ALA A 97 -4.49 -2.67 12.68
CA ALA A 97 -4.99 -1.31 12.87
C ALA A 97 -4.38 -0.33 11.87
N VAL A 98 -3.07 -0.38 11.60
CA VAL A 98 -2.41 0.50 10.63
C VAL A 98 -2.90 0.22 9.20
N ILE A 99 -3.04 -1.06 8.82
CA ILE A 99 -3.56 -1.45 7.50
C ILE A 99 -5.02 -1.00 7.36
N SER A 100 -5.84 -1.22 8.39
CA SER A 100 -7.24 -0.78 8.41
C SER A 100 -7.36 0.75 8.32
N ALA A 101 -6.53 1.49 9.07
CA ALA A 101 -6.50 2.96 9.01
C ALA A 101 -6.04 3.48 7.63
N ALA A 102 -5.04 2.85 7.02
CA ALA A 102 -4.58 3.21 5.68
C ALA A 102 -5.67 3.00 4.61
N ILE A 103 -6.39 1.88 4.68
CA ILE A 103 -7.52 1.60 3.79
C ILE A 103 -8.65 2.61 4.03
N ALA A 104 -9.02 2.87 5.29
CA ALA A 104 -10.05 3.85 5.62
C ALA A 104 -9.70 5.26 5.15
N ALA A 105 -8.44 5.68 5.27
CA ALA A 105 -7.95 6.95 4.74
C ALA A 105 -8.05 7.00 3.20
N TYR A 106 -7.60 5.96 2.51
CA TYR A 106 -7.67 5.87 1.05
C TYR A 106 -9.11 5.86 0.52
N GLU A 107 -10.01 5.12 1.17
CA GLU A 107 -11.43 5.12 0.83
C GLU A 107 -12.09 6.46 1.16
N SER A 108 -11.68 7.12 2.25
CA SER A 108 -12.17 8.45 2.59
C SER A 108 -11.82 9.46 1.50
N GLU A 109 -10.59 9.49 0.99
CA GLU A 109 -10.19 10.35 -0.12
C GLU A 109 -10.98 10.03 -1.41
N ARG A 110 -11.14 8.74 -1.73
CA ARG A 110 -11.85 8.28 -2.93
C ARG A 110 -13.35 8.55 -2.90
N ARG A 111 -13.97 8.58 -1.73
CA ARG A 111 -15.40 8.91 -1.53
C ARG A 111 -15.64 10.40 -1.23
N GLY A 112 -14.60 11.23 -1.34
CA GLY A 112 -14.63 12.63 -0.94
C GLY A 112 -14.29 12.74 0.54
N GLY A 113 -13.00 12.97 0.83
CA GLY A 113 -12.41 12.98 2.16
C GLY A 113 -13.29 13.66 3.20
N ASN A 114 -13.47 12.99 4.35
CA ASN A 114 -14.22 13.49 5.52
C ASN A 114 -15.41 14.37 5.11
N GLY A 115 -16.37 13.79 4.38
CA GLY A 115 -17.53 14.43 3.78
C GLY A 115 -17.80 15.85 4.26
N ASN A 116 -17.19 16.84 3.60
CA ASN A 116 -17.37 18.27 3.86
C ASN A 116 -17.57 18.66 5.34
N LEU A 117 -16.73 18.13 6.25
CA LEU A 117 -16.78 18.51 7.66
C LEU A 117 -16.20 19.92 7.85
N ILE A 118 -17.02 20.95 7.59
CA ILE A 118 -16.62 22.34 7.79
C ILE A 118 -16.81 22.71 9.27
N VAL A 119 -15.71 22.84 10.01
CA VAL A 119 -15.73 23.39 11.36
C VAL A 119 -15.89 24.91 11.27
N ARG A 120 -17.08 25.41 11.58
CA ARG A 120 -17.36 26.86 11.69
C ARG A 120 -17.78 27.21 13.10
N LYS A 121 -17.33 28.36 13.60
CA LYS A 121 -17.84 28.94 14.84
C LYS A 121 -19.30 29.37 14.61
N ILE A 122 -20.25 28.57 15.10
CA ILE A 122 -21.66 28.94 15.12
C ILE A 122 -21.93 29.61 16.47
N SER A 123 -22.03 30.94 16.47
CA SER A 123 -22.56 31.65 17.63
C SER A 123 -24.08 31.59 17.58
N ARG A 124 -24.73 31.22 18.69
CA ARG A 124 -26.17 31.40 18.82
C ARG A 124 -26.38 32.89 19.02
N VAL A 125 -27.10 33.54 18.11
CA VAL A 125 -27.62 34.88 18.37
C VAL A 125 -28.63 34.71 19.50
N SER A 126 -28.28 35.18 20.70
CA SER A 126 -29.16 35.13 21.87
C SER A 126 -30.41 35.95 21.55
N GLY A 127 -31.55 35.29 21.40
CA GLY A 127 -32.82 35.90 21.01
C GLY A 127 -33.95 34.87 20.90
N GLU A 128 -35.18 35.36 20.80
CA GLU A 128 -36.38 34.53 20.67
C GLU A 128 -36.35 33.81 19.31
N THR A 129 -36.10 32.50 19.33
CA THR A 129 -36.17 31.68 18.11
C THR A 129 -37.64 31.48 17.73
N THR A 130 -37.98 31.62 16.45
CA THR A 130 -39.36 31.41 15.98
C THR A 130 -39.87 30.00 16.32
N ALA A 131 -41.15 29.89 16.67
CA ALA A 131 -41.78 28.60 17.03
C ALA A 131 -41.60 27.53 15.94
N TRP A 132 -41.62 27.93 14.66
CA TRP A 132 -41.39 27.04 13.52
C TRP A 132 -39.96 26.52 13.43
N SER A 133 -38.95 27.35 13.77
CA SER A 133 -37.55 26.91 13.80
C SER A 133 -37.30 25.85 14.87
N ASN A 134 -37.94 25.99 16.03
CA ASN A 134 -37.83 25.01 17.12
C ASN A 134 -38.56 23.70 16.77
N ALA A 135 -39.77 23.79 16.20
CA ALA A 135 -40.54 22.63 15.77
C ALA A 135 -39.80 21.77 14.73
N GLY A 136 -39.20 22.38 13.69
CA GLY A 136 -38.45 21.64 12.68
C GLY A 136 -37.20 20.93 13.23
N ARG A 137 -36.53 21.52 14.23
CA ARG A 137 -35.40 20.87 14.92
C ARG A 137 -35.85 19.65 15.72
N ILE A 138 -36.98 19.76 16.43
CA ILE A 138 -37.55 18.66 17.22
C ILE A 138 -37.95 17.50 16.32
N ASP A 139 -38.56 17.79 15.17
CA ASP A 139 -38.96 16.76 14.20
C ASP A 139 -37.75 16.04 13.57
N CYS A 140 -36.69 16.79 13.23
CA CYS A 140 -35.41 16.22 12.78
C CYS A 140 -34.73 15.31 13.83
N ILE A 141 -34.91 15.60 15.12
CA ILE A 141 -34.35 14.78 16.20
C ILE A 141 -35.19 13.52 16.40
N ASN A 142 -36.52 13.65 16.36
CA ASN A 142 -37.42 12.53 16.57
C ASN A 142 -37.37 11.51 15.42
N SER A 143 -37.17 11.94 14.17
CA SER A 143 -37.04 11.03 13.02
C SER A 143 -35.82 10.09 13.12
N ARG A 144 -34.80 10.46 13.91
CA ARG A 144 -33.59 9.66 14.13
C ARG A 144 -33.68 8.70 15.32
N LYS A 145 -34.77 8.73 16.10
CA LYS A 145 -34.99 7.85 17.25
C LYS A 145 -35.65 6.50 16.89
N ARG A 146 -35.55 6.05 15.64
CA ARG A 146 -36.04 4.73 15.22
C ARG A 146 -34.99 3.66 15.38
#